data_AF-A0A7S1QT75-F1
#
_entry.id   AF-A0A7S1QT75-F1
#
_cell.length_a   1.000
_cell.length_b   1.000
_cell.length_c   1.000
_cell.angle_alpha   90.00
_cell.angle_beta   90.00
_cell.angle_gamma   90.00
#
_symmetry.space_group_name_H-M   'P 1'
#
loop_
_entity.id
_entity.type
_entity.pdbx_description
1 polymer ?
#
loop_
_entity_poly.entity_id
_entity_poly.type
_entity_poly.pdbx_seq_one_letter_code
_entity_poly.pdbx_strand_id
1 'polypeptide(L)'
;RSMFTMFVCLTDGCTNYDGTPISHQLYSIYGLPFFISYCLAMVVVTFGLFNLIMAIFVENTMEAAKSNESAIAAARHKENLRVARKLKLVIRQFTLAQSNASRSQRWKMVNQVEESMKQNEGLRPYLRVFSGAERRSTSVKDSILSMACGDDEFKLTRAQFDSILATKAVQSLLDELEIDELDRKGLFEVLDSDSSGTLTIEELISGLMAVRGQAKKSDTVGTMLAVKSVQKSLRTTASLLLQNHHWVDERLQALEQREEEARAEMTRRLDSLEKSMLAMMQGRCSSSQSTGCFSPRGSLSCWPSPPSGAVSSQPVPRNGGDQMAPSV
;
A
#
# COMPACT_ATOMS: atom_id res chain seq x y z
N ARG A 1 28.77 -47.15 47.16
CA ARG A 1 28.14 -48.48 47.04
C ARG A 1 26.69 -48.46 47.54
N SER A 2 26.43 -48.02 48.77
CA SER A 2 25.06 -48.00 49.35
C SER A 2 24.02 -47.19 48.57
N MET A 3 24.36 -45.99 48.06
CA MET A 3 23.42 -45.16 47.30
C MET A 3 23.05 -45.76 45.92
N PHE A 4 23.99 -46.43 45.27
CA PHE A 4 23.75 -47.06 43.97
C PHE A 4 22.87 -48.32 44.11
N THR A 5 23.12 -49.13 45.13
CA THR A 5 22.27 -50.28 45.46
C THR A 5 20.84 -49.85 45.76
N MET A 6 20.67 -48.76 46.53
CA MET A 6 19.35 -48.21 46.83
C MET A 6 18.63 -47.68 45.58
N PHE A 7 19.35 -47.04 44.66
CA PHE A 7 18.80 -46.57 43.39
C PHE A 7 18.31 -47.72 42.50
N VAL A 8 19.14 -48.75 42.27
CA VAL A 8 18.77 -49.93 41.46
C VAL A 8 17.57 -50.65 42.06
N CYS A 9 17.56 -50.81 43.39
CA CYS A 9 16.44 -51.36 44.13
C CYS A 9 15.13 -50.57 43.97
N LEU A 10 15.21 -49.26 43.81
CA LEU A 10 14.05 -48.38 43.63
C LEU A 10 13.55 -48.36 42.17
N THR A 11 14.44 -48.54 41.18
CA THR A 11 14.10 -48.46 39.75
C THR A 11 13.78 -49.81 39.11
N ASP A 12 14.47 -50.88 39.51
CA ASP A 12 14.44 -52.20 38.85
C ASP A 12 14.11 -53.34 39.84
N GLY A 13 14.10 -53.04 41.15
CA GLY A 13 13.85 -54.00 42.23
C GLY A 13 15.13 -54.61 42.80
N CYS A 14 15.07 -55.10 44.04
CA CYS A 14 16.16 -55.88 44.63
C CYS A 14 15.85 -57.38 44.55
N THR A 15 16.89 -58.17 44.31
CA THR A 15 16.87 -59.63 44.49
C THR A 15 17.77 -60.02 45.67
N ASN A 16 17.40 -61.10 46.35
CA ASN A 16 18.27 -61.75 47.32
C ASN A 16 19.38 -62.55 46.60
N TYR A 17 20.35 -63.06 47.36
CA TYR A 17 21.47 -63.86 46.84
C TYR A 17 21.03 -65.09 46.04
N ASP A 18 19.80 -65.58 46.29
CA ASP A 18 19.16 -66.69 45.58
C ASP A 18 18.40 -66.27 44.31
N GLY A 19 18.44 -64.99 43.93
CA GLY A 19 17.72 -64.45 42.78
C GLY A 19 16.22 -64.22 43.01
N THR A 20 15.70 -64.50 44.20
CA THR A 20 14.30 -64.23 44.55
C THR A 20 14.09 -62.73 44.78
N PRO A 21 13.01 -62.13 44.23
CA PRO A 21 12.72 -60.72 44.44
C PRO A 21 12.35 -60.48 45.91
N ILE A 22 12.97 -59.46 46.51
CA ILE A 22 12.85 -59.18 47.94
C ILE A 22 11.40 -58.85 48.35
N SER A 23 10.63 -58.28 47.43
CA SER A 23 9.22 -57.93 47.60
C SER A 23 8.33 -59.15 47.83
N HIS A 24 8.63 -60.28 47.17
CA HIS A 24 7.89 -61.53 47.33
C HIS A 24 8.16 -62.16 48.70
N GLN A 25 9.41 -62.11 49.17
CA GLN A 25 9.78 -62.67 50.47
C GLN A 25 9.20 -61.84 51.63
N LEU A 26 9.17 -60.51 51.51
CA LEU A 26 8.53 -59.65 52.52
C LEU A 26 7.01 -59.83 52.56
N TYR A 27 6.36 -60.07 51.42
CA TYR A 27 4.93 -60.43 51.38
C TYR A 27 4.64 -61.72 52.16
N SER A 28 5.49 -62.74 52.02
CA SER A 28 5.32 -64.00 52.75
C SER A 28 5.45 -63.87 54.27
N ILE A 29 6.13 -62.83 54.77
CA ILE A 29 6.40 -62.64 56.20
C ILE A 29 5.42 -61.65 56.84
N TYR A 30 5.13 -60.53 56.18
CA TYR A 30 4.31 -59.43 56.70
C TYR A 30 2.88 -59.40 56.13
N GLY A 31 2.60 -60.21 55.11
CA GLY A 31 1.29 -60.35 54.50
C GLY A 31 0.91 -59.23 53.53
N LEU A 32 -0.35 -59.26 53.13
CA LEU A 32 -0.96 -58.41 52.10
C LEU A 32 -0.99 -56.89 52.39
N PRO A 33 -1.27 -56.39 53.61
CA PRO A 33 -1.35 -54.94 53.85
C PRO A 33 0.01 -54.24 53.66
N PHE A 34 1.10 -54.92 53.99
CA PHE A 34 2.46 -54.42 53.76
C PHE A 34 2.78 -54.32 52.27
N PHE A 35 2.36 -55.29 51.48
CA PHE A 35 2.61 -55.29 50.03
C PHE A 35 1.86 -54.16 49.31
N ILE A 36 0.59 -53.92 49.66
CA ILE A 36 -0.19 -52.82 49.08
C ILE A 36 0.44 -51.47 49.42
N SER A 37 0.83 -51.25 50.67
CA SER A 37 1.45 -49.99 51.09
C SER A 37 2.81 -49.77 50.41
N TYR A 38 3.60 -50.83 50.25
CA TYR A 38 4.85 -50.80 49.49
C TYR A 38 4.61 -50.43 48.01
N CYS A 39 3.65 -51.07 47.34
CA CYS A 39 3.31 -50.75 45.95
C CYS A 39 2.83 -49.31 45.79
N LEU A 40 1.96 -48.83 46.68
CA LEU A 40 1.48 -47.45 46.67
C LEU A 40 2.63 -46.45 46.86
N ALA A 41 3.52 -46.71 47.82
CA ALA A 41 4.68 -45.87 48.07
C ALA A 41 5.64 -45.84 46.87
N MET A 42 5.89 -46.99 46.24
CA MET A 42 6.69 -47.07 45.02
C MET A 42 6.06 -46.26 43.88
N VAL A 43 4.75 -46.42 43.62
CA VAL A 43 4.03 -45.63 42.61
C VAL A 43 4.17 -44.13 42.89
N VAL A 44 3.93 -43.68 44.12
CA VAL A 44 4.05 -42.26 44.50
C VAL A 44 5.46 -41.74 44.31
N VAL A 45 6.49 -42.49 44.73
CA VAL A 45 7.89 -42.08 44.59
C VAL A 45 8.30 -42.06 43.12
N THR A 46 7.95 -43.08 42.34
CA THR A 46 8.29 -43.16 40.92
C THR A 46 7.63 -42.02 40.14
N PHE A 47 6.30 -41.85 40.23
CA PHE A 47 5.61 -40.76 39.53
C PHE A 47 5.98 -39.38 40.08
N GLY A 48 6.16 -39.23 41.39
CA GLY A 48 6.54 -37.98 42.02
C GLY A 48 7.96 -37.54 41.65
N LEU A 49 8.93 -38.46 41.71
CA LEU A 49 10.33 -38.18 41.36
C LEU A 49 10.47 -37.91 39.87
N PHE A 50 9.81 -38.68 38.99
CA PHE A 50 9.87 -38.41 37.55
C PHE A 50 9.24 -37.06 37.20
N ASN A 51 8.10 -36.71 37.79
CA ASN A 51 7.48 -35.40 37.55
C ASN A 51 8.36 -34.25 38.07
N LEU A 52 9.09 -34.43 39.18
CA LEU A 52 10.07 -33.47 39.68
C LEU A 52 11.25 -33.31 38.71
N ILE A 53 11.83 -34.42 38.25
CA ILE A 53 12.96 -34.39 37.30
C ILE A 53 12.53 -33.74 35.97
N MET A 54 11.33 -34.07 35.48
CA MET A 54 10.77 -33.46 34.27
C MET A 54 10.56 -31.95 34.44
N ALA A 55 10.04 -31.50 35.59
CA ALA A 55 9.87 -30.08 35.87
C ALA A 55 11.22 -29.32 35.84
N ILE A 56 12.27 -29.88 36.47
CA ILE A 56 13.62 -29.29 36.46
C ILE A 56 14.19 -29.22 35.03
N PHE A 57 14.01 -30.27 34.24
CA PHE A 57 14.49 -30.26 32.86
C PHE A 57 13.76 -29.22 32.01
N VAL A 58 12.42 -29.12 32.15
CA VAL A 58 11.62 -28.11 31.45
C VAL A 58 12.06 -26.71 31.84
N GLU A 59 12.23 -26.41 33.12
CA GLU A 59 12.67 -25.10 33.60
C GLU A 59 14.04 -24.72 33.01
N ASN A 60 15.01 -25.64 33.01
CA ASN A 60 16.32 -25.42 32.39
C ASN A 60 16.21 -25.14 30.87
N THR A 61 15.37 -25.89 30.15
CA THR A 61 15.16 -25.66 28.71
C THR A 61 14.44 -24.34 28.43
N MET A 62 13.50 -23.94 29.28
CA MET A 62 12.76 -22.68 29.16
C MET A 62 13.65 -21.48 29.48
N GLU A 63 14.53 -21.57 30.47
CA GLU A 63 15.48 -20.51 30.80
C GLU A 63 16.50 -20.31 29.66
N ALA A 64 17.02 -21.40 29.09
CA ALA A 64 17.90 -21.33 27.92
C ALA A 64 17.19 -20.70 26.70
N ALA A 65 15.94 -21.07 26.44
CA ALA A 65 15.15 -20.48 25.36
C ALA A 65 14.90 -18.98 25.58
N LYS A 66 14.54 -18.57 26.80
CA LYS A 66 14.28 -17.17 27.16
C LYS A 66 15.54 -16.31 27.13
N SER A 67 16.67 -16.83 27.61
CA SER A 67 17.96 -16.15 27.55
C SER A 67 18.36 -15.88 26.09
N ASN A 68 18.18 -16.87 25.21
CA ASN A 68 18.42 -16.72 23.78
C ASN A 68 17.50 -15.66 23.14
N GLU A 69 16.20 -15.64 23.44
CA GLU A 69 15.30 -14.59 22.96
C GLU A 69 15.75 -13.19 23.40
N SER A 70 16.14 -13.03 24.67
CA SER A 70 16.60 -11.75 25.20
C SER A 70 17.90 -11.28 24.54
N ALA A 71 18.84 -12.20 24.28
CA ALA A 71 20.08 -11.93 23.58
C ALA A 71 19.85 -11.55 22.11
N ILE A 72 18.96 -12.28 21.42
CA ILE A 72 18.56 -11.97 20.03
C ILE A 72 17.87 -10.60 19.96
N ALA A 73 16.95 -10.30 20.88
CA ALA A 73 16.27 -9.02 20.93
C ALA A 73 17.23 -7.85 21.21
N ALA A 74 18.18 -8.03 22.14
CA ALA A 74 19.22 -7.03 22.42
C ALA A 74 20.15 -6.81 21.22
N ALA A 75 20.55 -7.88 20.52
CA ALA A 75 21.35 -7.80 19.31
C ALA A 75 20.63 -7.02 18.19
N ARG A 76 19.34 -7.32 17.96
CA ARG A 76 18.49 -6.58 17.00
C ARG A 76 18.38 -5.09 17.35
N HIS A 77 18.20 -4.76 18.63
CA HIS A 77 18.13 -3.36 19.05
C HIS A 77 19.44 -2.61 18.80
N LYS A 78 20.59 -3.24 19.11
CA LYS A 78 21.92 -2.66 18.86
C LYS A 78 22.15 -2.41 17.36
N GLU A 79 21.72 -3.35 16.51
CA GLU A 79 21.83 -3.21 15.06
C GLU A 79 20.94 -2.07 14.54
N ASN A 80 19.66 -2.02 14.95
CA ASN A 80 18.76 -0.93 14.58
C ASN A 80 19.32 0.45 14.98
N LEU A 81 19.93 0.55 16.16
CA LEU A 81 20.59 1.78 16.61
C LEU A 81 21.80 2.14 15.77
N ARG A 82 22.65 1.17 15.41
CA ARG A 82 23.81 1.38 14.54
C ARG A 82 23.36 2.02 13.22
N VAL A 83 22.30 1.46 12.65
CA VAL A 83 21.77 1.85 11.34
C VAL A 83 21.14 3.21 11.39
N ALA A 84 20.31 3.48 12.40
CA ALA A 84 19.70 4.79 12.59
C ALA A 84 20.77 5.91 12.59
N ARG A 85 21.91 5.68 13.27
CA ARG A 85 23.01 6.64 13.32
C ARG A 85 23.63 6.85 11.94
N LYS A 86 23.87 5.77 11.19
CA LYS A 86 24.47 5.86 9.86
C LYS A 86 23.52 6.52 8.86
N LEU A 87 22.25 6.15 8.89
CA LEU A 87 21.20 6.79 8.10
C LEU A 87 21.10 8.29 8.40
N LYS A 88 21.15 8.68 9.68
CA LYS A 88 21.20 10.09 10.09
C LYS A 88 22.41 10.83 9.50
N LEU A 89 23.57 10.17 9.42
CA LEU A 89 24.76 10.75 8.79
C LEU A 89 24.60 10.90 7.28
N VAL A 90 24.02 9.92 6.60
CA VAL A 90 23.72 9.98 5.16
C VAL A 90 22.78 11.14 4.88
N ILE A 91 21.65 11.22 5.58
CA ILE A 91 20.68 12.34 5.46
C ILE A 91 21.40 13.67 5.70
N ARG A 92 22.25 13.76 6.72
CA ARG A 92 23.03 14.98 6.98
C ARG A 92 23.91 15.39 5.78
N GLN A 93 24.52 14.44 5.07
CA GLN A 93 25.30 14.77 3.87
C GLN A 93 24.42 15.27 2.73
N PHE A 94 23.27 14.63 2.52
CA PHE A 94 22.30 15.06 1.51
C PHE A 94 21.71 16.46 1.80
N THR A 95 21.47 16.77 3.06
CA THR A 95 20.94 18.08 3.47
C THR A 95 21.99 19.20 3.41
N LEU A 96 23.26 18.90 3.71
CA LEU A 96 24.35 19.89 3.64
C LEU A 96 24.72 20.24 2.20
N ALA A 97 24.64 19.29 1.27
CA ALA A 97 24.93 19.54 -0.14
C ALA A 97 23.90 20.43 -0.83
N GLN A 98 22.66 20.51 -0.30
CA GLN A 98 21.59 21.34 -0.86
C GLN A 98 21.68 22.82 -0.44
N SER A 99 22.71 23.25 0.29
CA SER A 99 22.59 24.42 1.16
C SER A 99 23.55 25.58 0.82
N ASN A 100 23.00 26.56 0.10
CA ASN A 100 22.99 27.97 0.54
C ASN A 100 21.89 28.21 1.63
N ALA A 101 21.48 27.16 2.36
CA ALA A 101 20.29 27.17 3.21
C ALA A 101 20.57 27.70 4.63
N SER A 102 19.69 28.60 5.08
CA SER A 102 19.74 29.22 6.40
C SER A 102 19.57 28.19 7.52
N ARG A 103 20.09 28.47 8.74
CA ARG A 103 19.96 27.59 9.92
C ARG A 103 18.50 27.18 10.22
N SER A 104 17.54 28.03 9.86
CA SER A 104 16.11 27.80 10.05
C SER A 104 15.56 26.66 9.17
N GLN A 105 15.96 26.60 7.89
CA GLN A 105 15.55 25.53 6.96
C GLN A 105 16.07 24.17 7.40
N ARG A 106 17.32 24.10 7.89
CA ARG A 106 17.90 22.87 8.44
C ARG A 106 17.09 22.29 9.60
N TRP A 107 16.48 23.13 10.44
CA TRP A 107 15.68 22.67 11.58
C TRP A 107 14.30 22.15 11.15
N LYS A 108 13.64 22.82 10.19
CA LYS A 108 12.37 22.36 9.60
C LYS A 108 12.50 20.95 9.01
N MET A 109 13.60 20.70 8.29
CA MET A 109 13.85 19.39 7.68
C MET A 109 14.07 18.27 8.70
N VAL A 110 14.75 18.55 9.82
CA VAL A 110 14.94 17.55 10.90
C VAL A 110 13.59 17.17 11.52
N ASN A 111 12.69 18.13 11.70
CA ASN A 111 11.34 17.85 12.20
C ASN A 111 10.52 17.06 11.18
N GLN A 112 10.66 17.36 9.88
CA GLN A 112 10.00 16.59 8.82
C GLN A 112 10.47 15.13 8.84
N VAL A 113 11.78 14.87 8.88
CA VAL A 113 12.36 13.52 9.04
C VAL A 113 11.72 12.77 10.22
N GLU A 114 11.63 13.43 11.38
CA GLU A 114 11.10 12.82 12.60
C GLU A 114 9.61 12.49 12.45
N GLU A 115 8.82 13.37 11.84
CA GLU A 115 7.40 13.17 11.63
C GLU A 115 7.11 12.04 10.63
N SER A 116 7.84 11.98 9.51
CA SER A 116 7.75 10.88 8.54
C SER A 116 8.09 9.53 9.17
N MET A 117 9.06 9.50 10.08
CA MET A 117 9.41 8.28 10.83
C MET A 117 8.36 7.85 11.86
N LYS A 118 7.57 8.78 12.42
CA LYS A 118 6.46 8.43 13.33
C LYS A 118 5.30 7.78 12.58
N GLN A 119 5.03 8.25 11.37
CA GLN A 119 3.95 7.76 10.52
C GLN A 119 4.22 6.35 9.98
N ASN A 120 5.49 5.98 9.76
CA ASN A 120 5.85 4.67 9.24
C ASN A 120 6.18 3.67 10.36
N GLU A 121 5.31 2.67 10.56
CA GLU A 121 5.46 1.66 11.62
C GLU A 121 6.78 0.88 11.55
N GLY A 122 7.31 0.65 10.33
CA GLY A 122 8.60 -0.01 10.12
C GLY A 122 9.81 0.81 10.56
N LEU A 123 9.66 2.12 10.72
CA LEU A 123 10.72 3.05 11.11
C LEU A 123 10.69 3.44 12.60
N ARG A 124 9.62 3.10 13.33
CA ARG A 124 9.50 3.34 14.77
C ARG A 124 10.69 2.85 15.62
N PRO A 125 11.32 1.69 15.35
CA PRO A 125 12.50 1.24 16.10
C PRO A 125 13.71 2.19 16.03
N TYR A 126 13.77 3.05 15.00
CA TYR A 126 14.89 3.95 14.74
C TYR A 126 14.65 5.36 15.31
N LEU A 127 13.41 5.70 15.65
CA LEU A 127 12.97 7.04 16.06
C LEU A 127 13.79 7.63 17.23
N ARG A 128 14.16 6.81 18.21
CA ARG A 128 14.92 7.24 19.42
C ARG A 128 16.26 7.91 19.08
N VAL A 129 16.88 7.56 17.95
CA VAL A 129 18.17 8.15 17.53
C VAL A 129 17.98 9.50 16.83
N PHE A 130 16.81 9.71 16.22
CA PHE A 130 16.47 10.94 15.53
C PHE A 130 15.96 11.99 16.52
N SER A 131 15.10 11.61 17.47
CA SER A 131 14.54 12.48 18.51
C SER A 131 15.54 12.88 19.63
N GLY A 132 16.74 12.27 19.66
CA GLY A 132 17.72 12.42 20.74
C GLY A 132 18.70 13.60 20.64
N ALA A 133 18.56 14.51 19.67
CA ALA A 133 19.37 15.73 19.58
C ALA A 133 18.44 16.85 19.11
N GLU A 134 17.81 17.65 19.98
CA GLU A 134 18.48 18.79 20.61
C GLU A 134 17.69 19.28 21.86
N ARG A 135 17.78 18.57 23.00
CA ARG A 135 17.51 19.20 24.31
C ARG A 135 18.76 19.93 24.79
N ARG A 136 19.15 20.99 24.08
CA ARG A 136 19.98 22.05 24.66
C ARG A 136 19.09 23.27 24.81
N SER A 137 18.73 23.53 26.06
CA SER A 137 17.98 24.69 26.54
C SER A 137 18.19 25.94 25.69
N THR A 138 17.13 26.40 25.03
CA THR A 138 16.76 27.81 25.04
C THR A 138 15.24 27.89 25.07
N SER A 139 14.72 28.14 26.27
CA SER A 139 13.53 28.96 26.47
C SER A 139 13.46 30.08 25.42
N VAL A 140 12.25 30.41 24.93
CA VAL A 140 11.87 31.61 24.11
C VAL A 140 11.40 31.38 22.65
N LYS A 141 11.33 30.17 22.06
CA LYS A 141 10.99 30.05 20.60
C LYS A 141 9.68 29.38 20.18
N ASP A 142 8.65 29.38 21.03
CA ASP A 142 7.28 29.00 20.60
C ASP A 142 6.45 30.16 20.03
N SER A 143 6.96 31.41 20.05
CA SER A 143 6.19 32.58 19.60
C SER A 143 6.56 33.15 18.22
N ILE A 144 7.50 32.55 17.48
CA ILE A 144 7.89 33.00 16.12
C ILE A 144 7.84 31.83 15.12
N LEU A 145 6.89 30.91 15.32
CA LEU A 145 6.67 29.74 14.47
C LEU A 145 5.36 29.85 13.67
N SER A 146 4.96 31.06 13.28
CA SER A 146 3.77 31.29 12.44
C SER A 146 3.98 32.23 11.25
N MET A 147 5.20 32.67 10.94
CA MET A 147 5.43 33.63 9.84
C MET A 147 6.69 33.33 9.01
N ALA A 148 6.75 32.14 8.44
CA ALA A 148 7.63 31.88 7.31
C ALA A 148 6.87 31.06 6.27
N CYS A 149 5.97 31.75 5.55
CA CYS A 149 5.46 31.31 4.25
C CYS A 149 6.64 31.06 3.32
N GLY A 150 6.69 29.86 2.77
CA GLY A 150 7.78 29.32 1.96
C GLY A 150 7.78 27.81 2.14
N ASP A 151 6.83 27.16 1.46
CA ASP A 151 6.67 25.71 1.36
C ASP A 151 7.74 25.10 0.44
N ASP A 152 9.01 25.48 0.65
CA ASP A 152 10.12 24.82 -0.04
C ASP A 152 10.36 23.48 0.65
N GLU A 153 9.48 22.54 0.33
CA GLU A 153 9.63 21.13 0.62
C GLU A 153 10.97 20.65 0.07
N PHE A 154 11.73 19.92 0.89
CA PHE A 154 13.00 19.36 0.45
C PHE A 154 12.79 18.45 -0.76
N LYS A 155 13.38 18.82 -1.90
CA LYS A 155 13.36 18.04 -3.14
C LYS A 155 14.77 17.90 -3.68
N LEU A 156 15.22 16.67 -3.85
CA LEU A 156 16.54 16.36 -4.36
C LEU A 156 16.45 15.90 -5.82
N THR A 157 17.05 16.67 -6.73
CA THR A 157 17.08 16.31 -8.15
C THR A 157 18.09 15.19 -8.43
N ARG A 158 17.92 14.50 -9.57
CA ARG A 158 18.83 13.44 -10.01
C ARG A 158 20.31 13.86 -10.02
N ALA A 159 20.62 15.01 -10.62
CA ALA A 159 21.99 15.51 -10.71
C ALA A 159 22.61 15.80 -9.33
N GLN A 160 21.82 16.36 -8.41
CA GLN A 160 22.26 16.59 -7.03
C GLN A 160 22.52 15.27 -6.32
N PHE A 161 21.60 14.31 -6.44
CA PHE A 161 21.77 12.98 -5.86
C PHE A 161 23.05 12.31 -6.34
N ASP A 162 23.29 12.27 -7.67
CA ASP A 162 24.48 11.64 -8.26
C ASP A 162 25.78 12.32 -7.80
N SER A 163 25.79 13.66 -7.68
CA SER A 163 26.94 14.41 -7.19
C SER A 163 27.29 14.10 -5.72
N ILE A 164 26.27 13.90 -4.89
CA ILE A 164 26.43 13.57 -3.47
C ILE A 164 26.85 12.11 -3.31
N LEU A 165 26.26 11.21 -4.11
CA LEU A 165 26.57 9.79 -4.15
C LEU A 165 28.02 9.51 -4.58
N ALA A 166 28.60 10.37 -5.42
CA ALA A 166 30.00 10.28 -5.83
C ALA A 166 31.00 10.62 -4.70
N THR A 167 30.54 11.20 -3.58
CA THR A 167 31.42 11.59 -2.48
C THR A 167 31.87 10.36 -1.68
N LYS A 168 33.18 10.19 -1.46
CA LYS A 168 33.75 9.06 -0.69
C LYS A 168 33.10 8.87 0.68
N ALA A 169 32.75 9.96 1.37
CA ALA A 169 32.08 9.90 2.67
C ALA A 169 30.70 9.24 2.58
N VAL A 170 29.93 9.51 1.51
CA VAL A 170 28.60 8.91 1.30
C VAL A 170 28.75 7.46 0.86
N GLN A 171 29.70 7.15 -0.03
CA GLN A 171 29.98 5.77 -0.45
C GLN A 171 30.34 4.88 0.75
N SER A 172 31.24 5.34 1.62
CA SER A 172 31.60 4.61 2.84
C SER A 172 30.41 4.41 3.78
N LEU A 173 29.51 5.40 3.91
CA LEU A 173 28.30 5.24 4.72
C LEU A 173 27.31 4.25 4.10
N LEU A 174 27.22 4.18 2.78
CA LEU A 174 26.39 3.19 2.07
C LEU A 174 26.98 1.78 2.15
N ASP A 175 28.31 1.64 2.12
CA ASP A 175 29.00 0.37 2.39
C ASP A 175 28.67 -0.13 3.80
N GLU A 176 28.74 0.76 4.79
CA GLU A 176 28.40 0.44 6.18
C GLU A 176 26.91 0.16 6.42
N LEU A 177 26.04 0.60 5.51
CA LEU A 177 24.61 0.27 5.46
C LEU A 177 24.33 -1.01 4.65
N GLU A 178 25.37 -1.70 4.18
CA GLU A 178 25.30 -2.94 3.40
C GLU A 178 24.62 -2.81 2.03
N ILE A 179 24.66 -1.61 1.42
CA ILE A 179 24.10 -1.34 0.09
C ILE A 179 25.19 -1.59 -0.96
N ASP A 180 24.97 -2.54 -1.86
CA ASP A 180 25.95 -2.93 -2.89
C ASP A 180 26.22 -1.80 -3.89
N GLU A 181 27.42 -1.75 -4.46
CA GLU A 181 27.79 -0.76 -5.47
C GLU A 181 26.97 -0.92 -6.76
N LEU A 182 26.59 -2.15 -7.11
CA LEU A 182 25.73 -2.43 -8.27
C LEU A 182 24.34 -1.81 -8.10
N ASP A 183 23.78 -1.86 -6.89
CA ASP A 183 22.46 -1.30 -6.56
C ASP A 183 22.47 0.24 -6.54
N ARG A 184 23.64 0.88 -6.38
CA ARG A 184 23.78 2.35 -6.34
C ARG A 184 23.45 3.03 -7.67
N LYS A 185 23.75 2.39 -8.82
CA LYS A 185 23.57 3.00 -10.15
C LYS A 185 22.10 3.22 -10.53
N GLY A 186 21.20 2.40 -9.99
CA GLY A 186 19.75 2.51 -10.17
C GLY A 186 19.03 3.10 -8.96
N LEU A 187 19.75 3.41 -7.88
CA LEU A 187 19.17 3.72 -6.58
C LEU A 187 18.17 4.87 -6.65
N PHE A 188 18.45 5.93 -7.40
CA PHE A 188 17.52 7.06 -7.56
C PHE A 188 16.13 6.62 -8.02
N GLU A 189 16.05 5.78 -9.05
CA GLU A 189 14.78 5.27 -9.59
C GLU A 189 14.06 4.34 -8.61
N VAL A 190 14.81 3.67 -7.74
CA VAL A 190 14.25 2.81 -6.68
C VAL A 190 13.66 3.65 -5.56
N LEU A 191 14.36 4.73 -5.18
CA LEU A 191 13.93 5.66 -4.15
C LEU A 191 12.71 6.49 -4.61
N ASP A 192 12.70 6.95 -5.87
CA ASP A 192 11.67 7.81 -6.46
C ASP A 192 10.38 7.01 -6.70
N SER A 193 9.53 6.95 -5.67
CA SER A 193 8.37 6.06 -5.63
C SER A 193 7.21 6.62 -6.45
N ASP A 194 7.08 7.95 -6.49
CA ASP A 194 6.07 8.63 -7.27
C ASP A 194 6.49 8.91 -8.73
N SER A 195 7.77 8.67 -9.07
CA SER A 195 8.36 9.01 -10.38
C SER A 195 8.31 10.50 -10.69
N SER A 196 8.35 11.34 -9.65
CA SER A 196 8.37 12.80 -9.78
C SER A 196 9.68 13.32 -10.39
N GLY A 197 10.73 12.49 -10.44
CA GLY A 197 12.08 12.92 -10.83
C GLY A 197 12.80 13.72 -9.74
N THR A 198 12.22 13.79 -8.56
CA THR A 198 12.80 14.40 -7.36
C THR A 198 12.62 13.46 -6.18
N LEU A 199 13.57 13.47 -5.24
CA LEU A 199 13.44 12.70 -4.00
C LEU A 199 13.07 13.60 -2.84
N THR A 200 11.97 13.26 -2.18
CA THR A 200 11.65 13.79 -0.86
C THR A 200 12.51 13.13 0.22
N ILE A 201 12.52 13.73 1.41
CA ILE A 201 13.20 13.13 2.58
C ILE A 201 12.61 11.75 2.90
N GLU A 202 11.30 11.61 2.80
CA GLU A 202 10.57 10.39 3.16
C GLU A 202 10.94 9.23 2.25
N GLU A 203 11.02 9.50 0.94
CA GLU A 203 11.44 8.55 -0.09
C GLU A 203 12.91 8.17 0.06
N LEU A 204 13.78 9.13 0.37
CA LEU A 204 15.18 8.86 0.64
C LEU A 204 15.34 7.92 1.84
N ILE A 205 14.64 8.18 2.95
CA ILE A 205 14.72 7.37 4.17
C ILE A 205 14.13 5.98 3.94
N SER A 206 12.89 5.94 3.46
CA SER A 206 12.13 4.70 3.33
C SER A 206 12.75 3.82 2.26
N GLY A 207 13.22 4.40 1.16
CA GLY A 207 13.90 3.66 0.10
C GLY A 207 15.29 3.18 0.50
N LEU A 208 16.10 3.97 1.23
CA LEU A 208 17.38 3.48 1.77
C LEU A 208 17.16 2.33 2.77
N MET A 209 16.09 2.40 3.56
CA MET A 209 15.71 1.32 4.47
C MET A 209 15.16 0.09 3.75
N ALA A 210 14.51 0.25 2.59
CA ALA A 210 13.97 -0.84 1.78
C ALA A 210 15.08 -1.57 0.99
N VAL A 211 16.07 -0.83 0.49
CA VAL A 211 17.24 -1.40 -0.21
C VAL A 211 18.21 -2.04 0.80
N ARG A 212 18.19 -1.61 2.06
CA ARG A 212 18.96 -2.22 3.14
C ARG A 212 18.34 -3.55 3.59
N GLY A 213 19.05 -4.65 3.34
CA GLY A 213 18.77 -5.96 3.98
C GLY A 213 19.09 -7.17 3.11
N GLN A 214 19.02 -8.37 3.73
CA GLN A 214 19.36 -9.65 3.08
C GLN A 214 18.32 -10.17 2.08
N ALA A 215 17.27 -9.41 1.75
CA ALA A 215 16.31 -9.80 0.72
C ALA A 215 16.87 -9.55 -0.71
N LYS A 216 17.95 -10.29 -1.04
CA LYS A 216 18.50 -10.53 -2.39
C LYS A 216 18.97 -9.27 -3.14
N LYS A 217 20.28 -9.01 -3.03
CA LYS A 217 21.11 -7.90 -3.53
C LYS A 217 21.11 -7.60 -5.06
N SER A 218 20.03 -7.90 -5.79
CA SER A 218 19.88 -7.44 -7.19
C SER A 218 18.46 -7.65 -7.72
N ASP A 219 17.88 -8.83 -7.47
CA ASP A 219 16.64 -9.25 -8.12
C ASP A 219 15.40 -8.48 -7.65
N THR A 220 15.34 -8.13 -6.36
CA THR A 220 14.23 -7.34 -5.81
C THR A 220 14.23 -5.92 -6.37
N VAL A 221 15.42 -5.34 -6.54
CA VAL A 221 15.59 -3.99 -7.08
C VAL A 221 15.27 -3.97 -8.57
N GLY A 222 15.80 -4.93 -9.33
CA GLY A 222 15.51 -5.07 -10.76
C GLY A 222 14.03 -5.30 -11.05
N THR A 223 13.36 -6.14 -10.26
CA THR A 223 11.90 -6.36 -10.38
C THR A 223 11.11 -5.11 -10.01
N MET A 224 11.50 -4.37 -8.97
CA MET A 224 10.85 -3.11 -8.60
C MET A 224 11.00 -2.04 -9.70
N LEU A 225 12.18 -1.92 -10.30
CA LEU A 225 12.42 -1.02 -11.43
C LEU A 225 11.61 -1.42 -12.68
N ALA A 226 11.52 -2.71 -12.97
CA ALA A 226 10.69 -3.22 -14.05
C ALA A 226 9.20 -2.89 -13.83
N VAL A 227 8.69 -3.10 -12.60
CA VAL A 227 7.31 -2.74 -12.23
C VAL A 227 7.08 -1.24 -12.36
N LYS A 228 8.00 -0.39 -11.90
CA LYS A 228 7.90 1.07 -12.06
C LYS A 228 7.90 1.50 -13.52
N SER A 229 8.74 0.88 -14.36
CA SER A 229 8.74 1.13 -15.80
C SER A 229 7.38 0.82 -16.43
N VAL A 230 6.78 -0.32 -16.07
CA VAL A 230 5.43 -0.70 -16.51
C VAL A 230 4.38 0.30 -16.01
N GLN A 231 4.42 0.68 -14.72
CA GLN A 231 3.51 1.68 -14.14
C GLN A 231 3.60 3.02 -14.88
N LYS A 232 4.80 3.48 -15.22
CA LYS A 232 5.01 4.72 -15.99
C LYS A 232 4.39 4.63 -17.38
N SER A 233 4.64 3.55 -18.11
CA SER A 233 4.01 3.30 -19.41
C SER A 233 2.49 3.26 -19.33
N LEU A 234 1.93 2.68 -18.27
CA LEU A 234 0.50 2.60 -18.04
C LEU A 234 -0.12 4.00 -17.81
N ARG A 235 0.53 4.85 -16.99
CA ARG A 235 0.11 6.25 -16.79
C ARG A 235 0.13 7.05 -18.08
N THR A 236 1.18 6.92 -18.89
CA THR A 236 1.27 7.58 -20.20
C THR A 236 0.16 7.11 -21.14
N THR A 237 -0.11 5.81 -21.18
CA THR A 237 -1.19 5.24 -22.01
C THR A 237 -2.55 5.75 -21.55
N ALA A 238 -2.79 5.81 -20.23
CA ALA A 238 -4.02 6.35 -19.67
C ALA A 238 -4.23 7.84 -20.05
N SER A 239 -3.18 8.67 -19.98
CA SER A 239 -3.28 10.07 -20.40
C SER A 239 -3.58 10.24 -21.90
N LEU A 240 -2.98 9.40 -22.75
CA LEU A 240 -3.24 9.42 -24.19
C LEU A 240 -4.66 8.95 -24.51
N LEU A 241 -5.15 7.93 -23.81
CA LEU A 241 -6.55 7.48 -23.95
C LEU A 241 -7.54 8.57 -23.56
N LEU A 242 -7.32 9.26 -22.44
CA LEU A 242 -8.14 10.39 -22.03
C LEU A 242 -8.13 11.51 -23.07
N GLN A 243 -6.96 11.86 -23.61
CA GLN A 243 -6.84 12.89 -24.64
C GLN A 243 -7.55 12.49 -25.94
N ASN A 244 -7.39 11.23 -26.37
CA ASN A 244 -8.09 10.69 -27.53
C ASN A 244 -9.60 10.68 -27.31
N HIS A 245 -10.06 10.31 -26.11
CA HIS A 245 -11.48 10.37 -25.77
C HIS A 245 -12.04 11.78 -25.89
N HIS A 246 -11.37 12.78 -25.32
CA HIS A 246 -11.78 14.18 -25.46
C HIS A 246 -11.84 14.62 -26.92
N TRP A 247 -10.84 14.25 -27.72
CA TRP A 247 -10.81 14.59 -29.15
C TRP A 247 -11.95 13.93 -29.94
N VAL A 248 -12.25 12.65 -29.67
CA VAL A 248 -13.35 11.93 -30.32
C VAL A 248 -14.69 12.56 -29.93
N ASP A 249 -14.87 12.92 -28.66
CA ASP A 249 -16.12 13.50 -28.17
C ASP A 249 -16.40 14.88 -28.81
N GLU A 250 -15.37 15.75 -28.89
CA GLU A 250 -15.46 17.02 -29.62
C GLU A 250 -15.81 16.82 -31.11
N ARG A 251 -15.20 15.79 -31.74
CA ARG A 251 -15.45 15.48 -33.14
C ARG A 251 -16.87 14.96 -33.38
N LEU A 252 -17.39 14.16 -32.45
CA LEU A 252 -18.74 13.61 -32.52
C LEU A 252 -19.78 14.73 -32.39
N GLN A 253 -19.62 15.62 -31.41
CA GLN A 253 -20.49 16.78 -31.22
C GLN A 253 -20.50 17.70 -32.45
N ALA A 254 -19.34 17.92 -33.08
CA ALA A 254 -19.26 18.72 -34.30
C ALA A 254 -19.98 18.07 -35.51
N LEU A 255 -20.01 16.73 -35.59
CA LEU A 255 -20.75 16.02 -36.63
C LEU A 255 -22.26 16.06 -36.37
N GLU A 256 -22.67 15.87 -35.12
CA GLU A 256 -24.08 15.96 -34.71
C GLU A 256 -24.66 17.36 -35.02
N GLN A 257 -23.92 18.43 -34.71
CA GLN A 257 -24.33 19.80 -35.05
C GLN A 257 -24.49 20.01 -36.55
N ARG A 258 -23.55 19.51 -37.37
CA ARG A 258 -23.65 19.61 -38.83
C ARG A 258 -24.83 18.84 -39.38
N GLU A 259 -25.14 17.69 -38.80
CA GLU A 259 -26.30 16.90 -39.20
C GLU A 259 -27.61 17.64 -38.84
N GLU A 260 -27.69 18.24 -37.65
CA GLU A 260 -28.84 19.06 -37.25
C GLU A 260 -29.02 20.30 -38.14
N GLU A 261 -27.94 21.01 -38.47
CA GLU A 261 -27.97 22.16 -39.38
C GLU A 261 -28.43 21.75 -40.79
N ALA A 262 -27.88 20.67 -41.33
CA ALA A 262 -28.25 20.16 -42.64
C ALA A 262 -29.71 19.70 -42.68
N ARG A 263 -30.17 19.01 -41.63
CA ARG A 263 -31.58 18.63 -41.46
C ARG A 263 -32.46 19.88 -41.41
N ALA A 264 -32.12 20.87 -40.59
CA ALA A 264 -32.89 22.11 -40.46
C ALA A 264 -32.96 22.89 -41.78
N GLU A 265 -31.87 22.96 -42.54
CA GLU A 265 -31.88 23.61 -43.86
C GLU A 265 -32.76 22.85 -44.87
N MET A 266 -32.68 21.52 -44.89
CA MET A 266 -33.55 20.68 -45.72
C MET A 266 -35.04 20.95 -45.42
N THR A 267 -35.42 21.00 -44.14
CA THR A 267 -36.81 21.28 -43.73
C THR A 267 -37.26 22.67 -44.18
N ARG A 268 -36.40 23.70 -44.04
CA ARG A 268 -36.71 25.05 -44.52
C ARG A 268 -36.94 25.12 -46.03
N ARG A 269 -36.15 24.37 -46.83
CA ARG A 269 -36.32 24.31 -48.28
C ARG A 269 -37.64 23.64 -48.67
N LEU A 270 -38.01 22.54 -47.99
CA LEU A 270 -39.30 21.88 -48.19
C LEU A 270 -40.47 22.81 -47.86
N ASP A 271 -40.43 23.50 -46.71
CA ASP A 271 -41.43 24.51 -46.33
C ASP A 271 -41.56 25.65 -47.35
N SER A 272 -40.42 26.13 -47.88
CA SER A 272 -40.40 27.17 -48.91
C SER A 272 -41.04 26.69 -50.22
N LEU A 273 -40.74 25.46 -50.63
CA LEU A 273 -41.33 24.85 -51.82
C LEU A 273 -42.84 24.70 -51.66
N GLU A 274 -43.30 24.20 -50.51
CA GLU A 274 -44.72 24.06 -50.21
C GLU A 274 -45.46 25.40 -50.27
N LYS A 275 -44.91 26.45 -49.63
CA LYS A 275 -45.45 27.81 -49.68
C LYS A 275 -45.51 28.36 -51.11
N SER A 276 -44.47 28.12 -51.92
CA SER A 276 -44.44 28.57 -53.32
C SER A 276 -45.48 27.85 -54.20
N MET A 277 -45.70 26.56 -53.98
CA MET A 277 -46.73 25.78 -54.66
C MET A 277 -48.13 26.26 -54.29
N LEU A 278 -48.40 26.49 -53.00
CA LEU A 278 -49.66 27.04 -52.52
C LEU A 278 -49.94 28.42 -53.12
N ALA A 279 -48.94 29.30 -53.19
CA ALA A 279 -49.06 30.62 -53.82
C ALA A 279 -49.38 30.52 -55.32
N MET A 280 -48.73 29.60 -56.06
CA MET A 280 -49.05 29.33 -57.46
C MET A 280 -50.49 28.80 -57.66
N MET A 281 -50.99 27.97 -56.75
CA MET A 281 -52.38 27.49 -56.79
C MET A 281 -53.38 28.63 -56.54
N GLN A 282 -53.11 29.55 -55.62
CA GLN A 282 -53.97 30.70 -55.33
C GLN A 282 -53.95 31.78 -56.44
N GLY A 283 -52.82 31.97 -57.12
CA GLY A 283 -52.68 32.90 -58.24
C GLY A 283 -53.42 32.48 -59.53
N ARG A 284 -53.67 31.17 -59.73
CA ARG A 284 -54.52 30.71 -60.85
C ARG A 284 -56.02 30.92 -60.62
N CYS A 285 -56.48 31.09 -59.38
CA CYS A 285 -57.88 31.39 -59.09
C CYS A 285 -58.25 32.88 -59.30
N SER A 286 -57.28 33.79 -59.36
CA SER A 286 -57.53 35.24 -59.48
C SER A 286 -57.47 35.79 -60.90
N SER A 287 -57.10 34.96 -61.90
CA SER A 287 -57.07 35.33 -63.32
C SER A 287 -58.24 34.78 -64.16
N SER A 288 -59.22 34.11 -63.53
CA SER A 288 -60.48 33.72 -64.17
C SER A 288 -61.70 34.34 -63.46
N GLN A 289 -61.76 35.67 -63.39
CA GLN A 289 -63.02 36.38 -63.18
C GLN A 289 -63.25 37.38 -64.31
N SER A 290 -63.65 36.84 -65.46
CA SER A 290 -64.66 37.48 -66.29
C SER A 290 -65.43 36.41 -67.04
N THR A 291 -66.76 36.48 -66.91
CA THR A 291 -67.82 35.75 -67.62
C THR A 291 -68.16 34.32 -67.14
N GLY A 292 -69.37 34.20 -66.58
CA GLY A 292 -70.24 33.05 -66.87
C GLY A 292 -70.66 32.21 -65.68
N CYS A 293 -71.81 32.53 -65.09
CA CYS A 293 -72.61 31.60 -64.30
C CYS A 293 -72.80 30.27 -65.03
N PHE A 294 -72.55 29.14 -64.38
CA PHE A 294 -73.33 27.91 -64.59
C PHE A 294 -73.19 26.97 -63.40
N SER A 295 -74.31 26.66 -62.76
CA SER A 295 -74.47 25.49 -61.89
C SER A 295 -74.89 24.32 -62.78
N PRO A 296 -74.46 23.08 -62.49
CA PRO A 296 -75.46 22.17 -61.92
C PRO A 296 -74.93 21.17 -60.89
N ARG A 297 -75.90 20.64 -60.13
CA ARG A 297 -75.83 19.54 -59.19
C ARG A 297 -75.17 18.29 -59.77
N GLY A 298 -74.34 17.64 -58.96
CA GLY A 298 -73.88 16.26 -59.18
C GLY A 298 -72.99 15.81 -58.01
N SER A 299 -73.50 14.86 -57.23
CA SER A 299 -72.85 14.20 -56.09
C SER A 299 -71.51 13.55 -56.43
N LEU A 300 -70.53 13.63 -55.52
CA LEU A 300 -69.45 12.65 -55.24
C LEU A 300 -68.75 13.10 -53.94
N SER A 301 -69.20 12.63 -52.78
CA SER A 301 -68.56 11.54 -52.00
C SER A 301 -67.19 11.92 -51.40
N CYS A 302 -67.21 12.09 -50.08
CA CYS A 302 -66.09 12.23 -49.15
C CYS A 302 -64.91 11.29 -49.44
N TRP A 303 -63.69 11.82 -49.32
CA TRP A 303 -62.49 11.04 -48.98
C TRP A 303 -61.75 11.71 -47.81
N PRO A 304 -61.05 10.91 -46.97
CA PRO A 304 -60.89 11.19 -45.55
C PRO A 304 -59.61 11.97 -45.21
N SER A 305 -59.67 12.68 -44.09
CA SER A 305 -58.56 13.28 -43.37
C SER A 305 -57.50 12.24 -42.96
N PRO A 306 -56.19 12.56 -42.96
CA PRO A 306 -55.22 11.76 -42.24
C PRO A 306 -55.27 12.07 -40.73
N PRO A 307 -54.92 11.10 -39.86
CA PRO A 307 -55.20 11.16 -38.44
C PRO A 307 -54.21 12.04 -37.68
N SER A 308 -54.76 12.80 -36.73
CA SER A 308 -54.06 13.38 -35.59
C SER A 308 -53.56 12.26 -34.65
N GLY A 309 -52.37 11.76 -34.92
CA GLY A 309 -51.62 10.88 -34.03
C GLY A 309 -50.72 11.70 -33.11
N ALA A 310 -51.24 12.08 -31.94
CA ALA A 310 -50.43 12.55 -30.82
C ALA A 310 -49.58 11.36 -30.31
N VAL A 311 -48.29 11.34 -30.65
CA VAL A 311 -47.32 10.52 -29.91
C VAL A 311 -46.78 11.37 -28.78
N SER A 312 -47.24 11.05 -27.58
CA SER A 312 -46.77 11.58 -26.31
C SER A 312 -45.26 11.44 -26.19
N SER A 313 -44.57 12.57 -26.06
CA SER A 313 -43.26 12.65 -25.43
C SER A 313 -43.42 12.26 -23.95
N GLN A 314 -43.11 11.01 -23.61
CA GLN A 314 -42.77 10.66 -22.23
C GLN A 314 -41.25 10.80 -22.05
N PRO A 315 -40.81 11.46 -20.96
CA PRO A 315 -39.40 11.46 -20.59
C PRO A 315 -39.00 10.10 -20.01
N VAL A 316 -37.90 9.54 -20.51
CA VAL A 316 -37.26 8.36 -19.95
C VAL A 316 -36.76 8.70 -18.53
N PRO A 317 -37.04 7.89 -17.50
CA PRO A 317 -36.54 8.14 -16.16
C PRO A 317 -35.04 7.83 -16.08
N ARG A 318 -34.31 8.72 -15.40
CA ARG A 318 -32.95 8.45 -14.88
C ARG A 318 -33.02 7.26 -13.94
N ASN A 319 -32.40 6.14 -14.31
CA ASN A 319 -31.95 5.15 -13.33
C ASN A 319 -30.55 5.51 -12.86
N GLY A 320 -30.44 5.77 -11.56
CA GLY A 320 -29.20 5.66 -10.81
C GLY A 320 -28.98 4.22 -10.32
N GLY A 321 -27.72 3.92 -9.98
CA GLY A 321 -27.22 2.61 -9.54
C GLY A 321 -26.49 1.92 -10.70
N ASP A 322 -25.19 1.64 -10.67
CA ASP A 322 -24.42 1.14 -9.54
C ASP A 322 -22.98 1.69 -9.46
N GLN A 323 -22.60 2.02 -8.23
CA GLN A 323 -21.22 2.15 -7.79
C GLN A 323 -20.61 0.74 -7.72
N MET A 324 -19.58 0.49 -8.52
CA MET A 324 -18.64 -0.60 -8.26
C MET A 324 -17.37 -0.02 -7.64
N ALA A 325 -17.23 -0.25 -6.34
CA ALA A 325 -15.96 -0.16 -5.63
C ALA A 325 -15.01 -1.28 -6.13
N PRO A 326 -13.69 -1.05 -6.18
CA PRO A 326 -12.73 -2.15 -6.17
C PRO A 326 -12.23 -2.36 -4.74
N SER A 327 -12.60 -3.49 -4.17
CA SER A 327 -11.90 -4.12 -3.05
C SER A 327 -11.19 -5.36 -3.58
N VAL A 328 -9.88 -5.24 -3.85
CA VAL A 328 -8.81 -6.22 -3.54
C VAL A 328 -7.53 -5.43 -3.34
#